data_AF-A0A973PBP9-F1
#
_entry.id   AF-A0A973PBP9-F1
#
_cell.length_a   1.000
_cell.length_b   1.000
_cell.length_c   1.000
_cell.angle_alpha   90.00
_cell.angle_beta   90.00
_cell.angle_gamma   90.00
#
_symmetry.space_group_name_H-M   'P 1'
#
loop_
_entity.id
_entity.type
_entity.pdbx_description
1 polymer ?
#
loop_
_entity_poly.entity_id
_entity_poly.type
_entity_poly.pdbx_seq_one_letter_code
_entity_poly.pdbx_strand_id
1 'polypeptide(L)'
;MRRYPVKSMLGEEVTESEVTERGLAGDRARAVLDVATGKIASAKNPRLWRALLTVEGARVPGDEELSKLLGREVRLIDVPPEGAELERSVPERVLAEGIEAEVPYTVGTLGGASPEGTFFDFAPLHLISTSTLGRIGELSPRGHVEALRYRPNLVIGTEAE
;
A
#
# COMPACT_ATOMS: atom_id res chain seq x y z
N MET A 1 -10.41 -0.36 13.95
CA MET A 1 -10.36 -0.62 12.50
C MET A 1 -9.25 0.22 11.89
N ARG A 2 -8.70 -0.13 10.71
CA ARG A 2 -7.71 0.72 10.03
C ARG A 2 -8.15 1.11 8.63
N ARG A 3 -7.86 2.37 8.29
CA ARG A 3 -8.01 2.94 6.95
C ARG A 3 -6.63 3.36 6.45
N TYR A 4 -6.40 3.32 5.14
CA TYR A 4 -5.14 3.67 4.50
C TYR A 4 -5.41 4.71 3.41
N PRO A 5 -5.47 6.00 3.76
CA PRO A 5 -5.93 7.04 2.83
C PRO A 5 -5.12 7.14 1.53
N VAL A 6 -3.82 6.83 1.61
CA VAL A 6 -2.90 6.89 0.47
C VAL A 6 -2.30 5.51 0.19
N LYS A 7 -2.26 5.12 -1.08
CA LYS A 7 -1.56 3.91 -1.55
C LYS A 7 -0.11 3.92 -1.05
N SER A 8 0.36 2.75 -0.60
CA SER A 8 1.71 2.53 -0.08
C SER A 8 2.09 3.24 1.23
N MET A 9 1.31 4.20 1.75
CA MET A 9 1.54 4.80 3.08
C MET A 9 1.04 3.94 4.24
N LEU A 10 1.40 4.23 5.49
CA LEU A 10 0.78 3.59 6.65
C LEU A 10 -0.70 4.03 6.80
N GLY A 11 -1.42 3.29 7.62
CA GLY A 11 -2.83 3.58 7.90
C GLY A 11 -3.02 4.56 9.05
N GLU A 12 -4.28 4.91 9.27
CA GLU A 12 -4.81 5.52 10.47
C GLU A 12 -5.74 4.53 11.19
N GLU A 13 -5.86 4.66 12.50
CA GLU A 13 -6.85 3.93 13.28
C GLU A 13 -8.15 4.73 13.32
N VAL A 14 -9.26 4.04 13.04
CA VAL A 14 -10.62 4.61 13.06
C VAL A 14 -11.53 3.73 13.90
N THR A 15 -12.45 4.37 14.62
CA THR A 15 -13.48 3.69 15.44
C THR A 15 -14.67 3.27 14.59
N GLU A 16 -15.01 4.04 13.56
CA GLU A 16 -16.12 3.81 12.64
C GLU A 16 -15.78 4.31 11.23
N SER A 17 -16.49 3.79 10.23
CA SER A 17 -16.39 4.21 8.83
C SER A 17 -17.61 3.69 8.07
N GLU A 18 -18.10 4.48 7.14
CA GLU A 18 -19.04 4.01 6.13
C GLU A 18 -18.36 2.98 5.22
N VAL A 19 -19.11 1.93 4.87
CA VAL A 19 -18.73 0.94 3.86
C VAL A 19 -19.47 1.30 2.57
N THR A 20 -18.73 1.55 1.51
CA THR A 20 -19.22 1.91 0.19
C THR A 20 -18.91 0.80 -0.82
N GLU A 21 -19.42 0.92 -2.04
CA GLU A 21 -19.02 0.06 -3.18
C GLU A 21 -17.50 0.12 -3.46
N ARG A 22 -16.83 1.20 -3.02
CA ARG A 22 -15.39 1.43 -3.19
C ARG A 22 -14.57 1.06 -1.96
N GLY A 23 -15.19 0.45 -0.94
CA GLY A 23 -14.54 0.07 0.31
C GLY A 23 -14.86 1.05 1.44
N LEU A 24 -13.99 1.12 2.44
CA LEU A 24 -14.17 2.09 3.53
C LEU A 24 -14.07 3.52 2.98
N ALA A 25 -14.97 4.41 3.39
CA ALA A 25 -14.94 5.81 2.99
C ALA A 25 -13.56 6.44 3.30
N GLY A 26 -12.92 7.02 2.28
CA GLY A 26 -11.58 7.62 2.35
C GLY A 26 -10.41 6.63 2.26
N ASP A 27 -10.67 5.33 2.11
CA ASP A 27 -9.62 4.31 2.02
C ASP A 27 -9.08 4.19 0.60
N ARG A 28 -7.74 4.20 0.47
CA ARG A 28 -7.03 4.23 -0.82
C ARG A 28 -7.64 5.26 -1.79
N ALA A 29 -8.10 6.39 -1.24
CA ALA A 29 -8.69 7.48 -2.02
C ALA A 29 -7.63 8.31 -2.76
N ARG A 30 -6.36 8.17 -2.38
CA ARG A 30 -5.25 8.89 -2.99
C ARG A 30 -4.06 7.98 -3.31
N ALA A 31 -3.22 8.44 -4.22
CA ALA A 31 -1.90 7.87 -4.46
C ALA A 31 -0.89 8.95 -4.81
N VAL A 32 0.38 8.58 -4.77
CA VAL A 32 1.49 9.43 -5.19
C VAL A 32 1.81 9.11 -6.65
N LEU A 33 1.80 10.12 -7.51
CA LEU A 33 2.17 10.07 -8.91
C LEU A 33 3.60 10.57 -9.07
N ASP A 34 4.46 9.81 -9.75
CA ASP A 34 5.77 10.28 -10.18
C ASP A 34 5.63 11.19 -11.40
N VAL A 35 6.00 12.47 -11.26
CA VAL A 35 5.83 13.47 -12.34
C VAL A 35 6.67 13.11 -13.57
N ALA A 36 7.87 12.57 -13.36
CA ALA A 36 8.79 12.31 -14.46
C ALA A 36 8.41 11.09 -15.31
N THR A 37 7.65 10.14 -14.77
CA THR A 37 7.22 8.93 -15.50
C THR A 37 5.72 8.85 -15.77
N GLY A 38 4.91 9.64 -15.06
CA GLY A 38 3.46 9.52 -15.08
C GLY A 38 2.93 8.25 -14.41
N LYS A 39 3.78 7.47 -13.74
CA LYS A 39 3.41 6.21 -13.07
C LYS A 39 3.04 6.45 -11.60
N ILE A 40 2.23 5.55 -11.07
CA ILE A 40 1.88 5.53 -9.65
C ILE A 40 3.06 4.99 -8.83
N ALA A 41 3.54 5.80 -7.89
CA ALA A 41 4.55 5.40 -6.93
C ALA A 41 4.02 4.24 -6.07
N SER A 42 4.82 3.20 -5.97
CA SER A 42 4.43 1.93 -5.37
C SER A 42 5.60 1.32 -4.64
N ALA A 43 5.41 0.96 -3.36
CA ALA A 43 6.43 0.27 -2.57
C ALA A 43 6.90 -1.09 -3.16
N LYS A 44 6.28 -1.55 -4.25
CA LYS A 44 6.76 -2.67 -5.09
C LYS A 44 8.07 -2.35 -5.82
N ASN A 45 8.47 -1.08 -5.90
CA ASN A 45 9.82 -0.64 -6.23
C ASN A 45 10.43 0.04 -4.97
N PRO A 46 11.09 -0.73 -4.09
CA PRO A 46 11.50 -0.25 -2.78
C PRO A 46 12.69 0.72 -2.83
N ARG A 47 13.49 0.71 -3.90
CA ARG A 47 14.58 1.67 -4.09
C ARG A 47 14.06 3.10 -4.11
N LEU A 48 12.95 3.32 -4.83
CA LEU A 48 12.37 4.65 -5.00
C LEU A 48 11.33 4.98 -3.93
N TRP A 49 10.49 4.02 -3.54
CA TRP A 49 9.22 4.36 -2.88
C TRP A 49 9.05 3.80 -1.46
N ARG A 50 10.05 3.10 -0.90
CA ARG A 50 9.94 2.51 0.45
C ARG A 50 9.68 3.54 1.55
N ALA A 51 10.14 4.78 1.38
CA ALA A 51 9.93 5.84 2.36
C ALA A 51 8.44 6.20 2.53
N LEU A 52 7.58 5.89 1.55
CA LEU A 52 6.13 5.99 1.74
C LEU A 52 5.63 5.12 2.90
N LEU A 53 6.26 3.96 3.14
CA LEU A 53 5.90 3.04 4.23
C LEU A 53 6.20 3.60 5.63
N THR A 54 6.79 4.79 5.75
CA THR A 54 7.04 5.46 7.03
C THR A 54 6.10 6.65 7.25
N VAL A 55 5.22 6.96 6.30
CA VAL A 55 4.29 8.10 6.38
C VAL A 55 2.98 7.61 6.99
N GLU A 56 2.55 8.22 8.10
CA GLU A 56 1.31 7.89 8.79
C GLU A 56 0.07 8.36 8.01
N GLY A 57 -0.99 7.55 8.00
CA GLY A 57 -2.23 7.88 7.30
C GLY A 57 -3.02 9.01 7.95
N ALA A 58 -2.81 9.26 9.25
CA ALA A 58 -3.51 10.30 10.01
C ALA A 58 -3.10 11.73 9.61
N ARG A 59 -1.91 11.89 9.01
CA ARG A 59 -1.41 13.15 8.47
C ARG A 59 -0.80 12.89 7.09
N VAL A 60 -1.61 13.09 6.06
CA VAL A 60 -1.15 12.99 4.68
C VAL A 60 -0.35 14.26 4.31
N PRO A 61 0.95 14.16 3.97
CA PRO A 61 1.74 15.32 3.56
C PRO A 61 1.32 15.84 2.18
N GLY A 62 1.58 17.11 1.91
CA GLY A 62 1.40 17.71 0.58
C GLY A 62 2.55 17.38 -0.39
N ASP A 63 2.39 17.80 -1.65
CA ASP A 63 3.30 17.50 -2.76
C ASP A 63 4.76 17.90 -2.48
N GLU A 64 5.01 19.08 -1.90
CA GLU A 64 6.36 19.55 -1.57
C GLU A 64 7.04 18.68 -0.50
N GLU A 65 6.31 18.33 0.57
CA GLU A 65 6.83 17.47 1.65
C GLU A 65 7.14 16.07 1.12
N LEU A 66 6.24 15.51 0.29
CA LEU A 66 6.45 14.21 -0.34
C LEU A 66 7.62 14.23 -1.32
N SER A 67 7.74 15.27 -2.13
CA SER A 67 8.82 15.39 -3.10
C SER A 67 10.18 15.47 -2.42
N LYS A 68 10.26 16.24 -1.32
CA LYS A 68 11.45 16.32 -0.48
C LYS A 68 11.79 14.98 0.17
N LEU A 69 10.81 14.28 0.73
CA LEU A 69 10.99 12.96 1.36
C LEU A 69 11.52 11.91 0.37
N LEU A 70 10.98 11.91 -0.85
CA LEU A 70 11.28 10.91 -1.88
C LEU A 70 12.48 11.28 -2.75
N GLY A 71 13.00 12.51 -2.62
CA GLY A 71 14.08 13.01 -3.46
C GLY A 71 13.71 13.10 -4.94
N ARG A 72 12.41 13.23 -5.25
CA ARG A 72 11.86 13.20 -6.60
C ARG A 72 10.58 14.00 -6.66
N GLU A 73 10.35 14.69 -7.77
CA GLU A 73 9.11 15.45 -7.97
C GLU A 73 7.91 14.50 -8.08
N VAL A 74 6.97 14.64 -7.17
CA VAL A 74 5.75 13.83 -7.10
C VAL A 74 4.53 14.70 -6.86
N ARG A 75 3.36 14.14 -7.19
CA ARG A 75 2.07 14.76 -6.90
C ARG A 75 1.16 13.80 -6.16
N LEU A 76 0.46 14.29 -5.16
CA LEU A 76 -0.66 13.58 -4.54
C LEU A 76 -1.89 13.74 -5.42
N ILE A 77 -2.47 12.63 -5.85
CA ILE A 77 -3.64 12.59 -6.72
C ILE A 77 -4.78 11.79 -6.07
N ASP A 78 -6.01 12.15 -6.39
CA ASP A 78 -7.25 11.51 -5.92
C ASP A 78 -8.06 10.85 -7.04
N VAL A 79 -7.69 11.08 -8.30
CA VAL A 79 -8.26 10.41 -9.46
C VAL A 79 -7.15 9.62 -10.18
N PRO A 80 -7.27 8.29 -10.30
CA PRO A 80 -6.32 7.51 -11.09
C PRO A 80 -6.31 7.97 -12.56
N PRO A 81 -5.12 8.22 -13.16
CA PRO A 81 -5.03 8.45 -14.60
C PRO A 81 -5.59 7.26 -15.40
N GLU A 82 -6.09 7.53 -16.61
CA GLU A 82 -6.48 6.46 -17.52
C GLU A 82 -5.28 5.55 -17.81
N GLY A 83 -5.48 4.24 -17.66
CA GLY A 83 -4.41 3.27 -17.86
C GLY A 83 -3.26 3.37 -16.84
N ALA A 84 -3.49 3.95 -15.66
CA ALA A 84 -2.47 4.14 -14.62
C ALA A 84 -1.59 2.90 -14.43
N GLU A 85 -0.27 3.09 -14.49
CA GLU A 85 0.71 2.02 -14.37
C GLU A 85 1.53 2.14 -13.09
N LEU A 86 2.12 1.03 -12.65
CA LEU A 86 3.11 1.00 -11.58
C LEU A 86 4.22 0.01 -11.88
N GLU A 87 5.38 0.26 -11.27
CA GLU A 87 6.54 -0.63 -11.38
C GLU A 87 6.56 -1.64 -10.23
N ARG A 88 7.00 -2.85 -10.56
CA ARG A 88 7.28 -3.92 -9.61
C ARG A 88 8.68 -4.46 -9.86
N SER A 89 9.60 -4.15 -8.96
CA SER A 89 10.95 -4.73 -8.98
C SER A 89 10.89 -6.25 -8.85
N VAL A 90 11.81 -6.96 -9.51
CA VAL A 90 11.96 -8.42 -9.38
C VAL A 90 12.46 -8.73 -7.96
N PRO A 91 11.64 -9.33 -7.07
CA PRO A 91 11.97 -9.44 -5.65
C PRO A 91 13.26 -10.20 -5.37
N GLU A 92 13.54 -11.26 -6.13
CA GLU A 92 14.73 -12.09 -6.00
C GLU A 92 16.01 -11.27 -6.25
N ARG A 93 15.95 -10.32 -7.20
CA ARG A 93 17.07 -9.41 -7.48
C ARG A 93 17.24 -8.36 -6.39
N VAL A 94 16.14 -7.80 -5.86
CA VAL A 94 16.21 -6.89 -4.70
C VAL A 94 16.86 -7.56 -3.50
N LEU A 95 16.51 -8.83 -3.22
CA LEU A 95 17.08 -9.58 -2.11
C LEU A 95 18.57 -9.90 -2.33
N ALA A 96 18.97 -10.23 -3.56
CA ALA A 96 20.35 -10.59 -3.88
C ALA A 96 21.30 -9.37 -3.97
N GLU A 97 20.82 -8.25 -4.51
CA GLU A 97 21.65 -7.07 -4.83
C GLU A 97 21.48 -5.93 -3.82
N GLY A 98 20.44 -5.99 -2.98
CA GLY A 98 20.13 -5.01 -1.96
C GLY A 98 19.03 -4.03 -2.37
N ILE A 99 18.44 -3.39 -1.36
CA ILE A 99 17.25 -2.54 -1.51
C ILE A 99 17.50 -1.23 -2.24
N GLU A 100 18.76 -0.76 -2.28
CA GLU A 100 19.16 0.44 -3.02
C GLU A 100 19.59 0.14 -4.47
N ALA A 101 19.72 -1.14 -4.84
CA ALA A 101 20.19 -1.53 -6.16
C ALA A 101 19.16 -1.24 -7.24
N GLU A 102 19.62 -0.78 -8.41
CA GLU A 102 18.78 -0.71 -9.59
C GLU A 102 18.63 -2.10 -10.19
N VAL A 103 17.43 -2.66 -10.09
CA VAL A 103 17.12 -4.01 -10.55
C VAL A 103 16.06 -3.98 -11.65
N PRO A 104 15.99 -5.03 -12.49
CA PRO A 104 14.90 -5.19 -13.43
C PRO A 104 13.53 -5.10 -12.73
N TYR A 105 12.56 -4.55 -13.44
CA TYR A 105 11.18 -4.43 -12.98
C TYR A 105 10.22 -4.78 -14.11
N THR A 106 9.01 -5.14 -13.73
CA THR A 106 7.87 -5.21 -14.65
C THR A 106 6.96 -4.00 -14.44
N VAL A 107 6.26 -3.61 -15.50
CA VAL A 107 5.22 -2.58 -15.44
C VAL A 107 3.87 -3.28 -15.51
N GLY A 108 2.94 -2.88 -14.63
CA GLY A 108 1.58 -3.41 -14.62
C GLY A 108 0.55 -2.30 -14.47
N THR A 109 -0.62 -2.51 -15.06
CA THR A 109 -1.78 -1.62 -14.90
C THR A 109 -2.35 -1.74 -13.49
N LEU A 110 -2.64 -0.60 -12.89
CA LEU A 110 -3.30 -0.50 -11.59
C LEU A 110 -4.77 -0.92 -11.69
N GLY A 111 -5.29 -1.55 -10.64
CA GLY A 111 -6.74 -1.71 -10.45
C GLY A 111 -7.43 -2.77 -11.31
N GLY A 112 -6.69 -3.68 -11.97
CA GLY A 112 -7.27 -4.67 -12.88
C GLY A 112 -8.33 -5.62 -12.29
N ALA A 113 -8.50 -5.65 -10.96
CA ALA A 113 -9.55 -6.41 -10.28
C ALA A 113 -10.34 -5.58 -9.26
N SER A 114 -10.12 -4.26 -9.21
CA SER A 114 -10.75 -3.33 -8.25
C SER A 114 -11.85 -2.49 -8.91
N PRO A 115 -12.79 -1.92 -8.13
CA PRO A 115 -13.73 -0.93 -8.64
C PRO A 115 -13.01 0.25 -9.30
N GLU A 116 -13.57 0.75 -10.40
CA GLU A 116 -13.02 1.90 -11.13
C GLU A 116 -12.87 3.13 -10.24
N GLY A 117 -11.87 3.96 -10.54
CA GLY A 117 -11.61 5.20 -9.82
C GLY A 117 -11.05 5.01 -8.41
N THR A 118 -10.50 3.84 -8.09
CA THR A 118 -9.82 3.57 -6.80
C THR A 118 -8.34 3.22 -7.01
N PHE A 119 -7.53 3.34 -5.95
CA PHE A 119 -6.11 2.97 -5.99
C PHE A 119 -5.82 1.56 -5.40
N PHE A 120 -6.86 0.74 -5.26
CA PHE A 120 -6.73 -0.66 -4.86
C PHE A 120 -6.07 -1.50 -5.97
N ASP A 121 -5.42 -2.60 -5.55
CA ASP A 121 -4.85 -3.57 -6.50
C ASP A 121 -5.83 -4.70 -6.83
N PHE A 122 -6.71 -5.06 -5.89
CA PHE A 122 -7.62 -6.20 -6.04
C PHE A 122 -8.99 -5.92 -5.40
N ALA A 123 -9.15 -6.07 -4.09
CA ALA A 123 -10.43 -5.85 -3.42
C ALA A 123 -10.46 -4.52 -2.63
N PRO A 124 -11.63 -3.87 -2.53
CA PRO A 124 -11.80 -2.61 -1.80
C PRO A 124 -11.85 -2.77 -0.26
N LEU A 125 -11.99 -4.00 0.23
CA LEU A 125 -11.92 -4.35 1.65
C LEU A 125 -10.98 -5.54 1.85
N HIS A 126 -10.11 -5.43 2.85
CA HIS A 126 -9.23 -6.52 3.26
C HIS A 126 -9.51 -6.92 4.71
N LEU A 127 -9.89 -8.18 4.91
CA LEU A 127 -10.15 -8.79 6.21
C LEU A 127 -9.09 -9.87 6.46
N ILE A 128 -8.65 -10.01 7.71
CA ILE A 128 -7.81 -11.14 8.14
C ILE A 128 -8.24 -11.58 9.54
N SER A 129 -8.21 -12.87 9.84
CA SER A 129 -8.58 -13.37 11.18
C SER A 129 -7.38 -13.47 12.12
N THR A 130 -7.63 -13.43 13.43
CA THR A 130 -6.59 -13.73 14.45
C THR A 130 -6.07 -15.16 14.33
N SER A 131 -6.90 -16.14 13.97
CA SER A 131 -6.45 -17.53 13.71
C SER A 131 -5.48 -17.61 12.53
N THR A 132 -5.74 -16.87 11.44
CA THR A 132 -4.86 -16.82 10.26
C THR A 132 -3.52 -16.17 10.62
N LEU A 133 -3.55 -15.06 11.34
CA LEU A 133 -2.33 -14.39 11.83
C LEU A 133 -1.53 -15.30 12.77
N GLY A 134 -2.20 -16.01 13.69
CA GLY A 134 -1.58 -17.01 14.56
C GLY A 134 -0.88 -18.10 13.77
N ARG A 135 -1.58 -18.69 12.79
CA ARG A 135 -1.02 -19.75 11.94
C ARG A 135 0.18 -19.29 11.12
N ILE A 136 0.13 -18.07 10.58
CA ILE A 136 1.28 -17.47 9.88
C ILE A 136 2.46 -17.28 10.85
N GLY A 137 2.19 -16.84 12.08
CA GLY A 137 3.20 -16.69 13.13
C GLY A 137 3.93 -17.99 13.44
N GLU A 138 3.19 -19.10 13.60
CA GLU A 138 3.75 -20.44 13.83
C GLU A 138 4.63 -20.94 12.68
N LEU A 139 4.22 -20.68 11.43
CA LEU A 139 4.96 -21.08 10.24
C LEU A 139 6.15 -20.16 9.92
N SER A 140 6.16 -18.96 10.50
CA SER A 140 7.20 -17.97 10.31
C SER A 140 8.43 -18.29 11.18
N PRO A 141 9.66 -18.16 10.64
CA PRO A 141 10.88 -18.27 11.45
C PRO A 141 10.95 -17.27 12.62
N ARG A 142 10.12 -16.21 12.59
CA ARG A 142 10.03 -15.20 13.66
C ARG A 142 9.11 -15.62 14.81
N GLY A 143 8.30 -16.66 14.64
CA GLY A 143 7.32 -17.13 15.64
C GLY A 143 6.12 -16.19 15.88
N HIS A 144 6.07 -15.04 15.23
CA HIS A 144 4.98 -14.07 15.31
C HIS A 144 4.87 -13.28 14.01
N VAL A 145 3.73 -12.61 13.83
CA VAL A 145 3.51 -11.67 12.74
C VAL A 145 2.63 -10.51 13.17
N GLU A 146 2.97 -9.32 12.70
CA GLU A 146 2.18 -8.12 12.92
C GLU A 146 1.12 -8.00 11.83
N ALA A 147 -0.16 -7.91 12.19
CA ALA A 147 -1.28 -7.72 11.25
C ALA A 147 -1.04 -6.56 10.28
N LEU A 148 -0.34 -5.52 10.77
CA LEU A 148 0.05 -4.34 10.01
C LEU A 148 0.83 -4.63 8.72
N ARG A 149 1.58 -5.73 8.66
CA ARG A 149 2.34 -6.10 7.45
C ARG A 149 1.41 -6.47 6.27
N TYR A 150 0.22 -6.96 6.58
CA TYR A 150 -0.81 -7.32 5.60
C TYR A 150 -1.74 -6.16 5.28
N ARG A 151 -1.67 -5.07 6.06
CA ARG A 151 -2.51 -3.88 5.92
C ARG A 151 -4.02 -4.16 5.79
N PRO A 152 -4.60 -5.02 6.64
CA PRO A 152 -6.03 -5.26 6.63
C PRO A 152 -6.78 -4.01 7.08
N ASN A 153 -8.02 -3.86 6.62
CA ASN A 153 -8.96 -2.90 7.15
C ASN A 153 -9.49 -3.37 8.50
N LEU A 154 -9.83 -4.66 8.59
CA LEU A 154 -10.35 -5.30 9.80
C LEU A 154 -9.56 -6.55 10.13
N VAL A 155 -9.23 -6.69 11.42
CA VAL A 155 -8.78 -7.95 12.00
C VAL A 155 -9.97 -8.55 12.73
N ILE A 156 -10.41 -9.72 12.29
CA ILE A 156 -11.57 -10.41 12.88
C ILE A 156 -11.06 -11.29 14.01
N GLY A 157 -11.54 -11.03 15.23
CA GLY A 157 -11.30 -11.90 16.38
C GLY A 157 -11.96 -13.25 16.15
N THR A 158 -11.20 -14.32 16.34
CA THR A 158 -11.67 -15.71 16.34
C THR A 158 -11.42 -16.30 17.71
N GLU A 159 -12.30 -17.17 18.15
CA GLU A 159 -12.07 -17.97 19.35
C GLU A 159 -10.84 -18.87 19.15
N ALA A 160 -10.14 -19.17 20.25
CA ALA A 160 -9.10 -20.19 20.23
C ALA A 160 -9.78 -21.57 20.22
N GLU A 161 -9.33 -22.47 19.34
CA GLU A 161 -9.67 -23.89 19.44
C GLU A 161 -8.99 -24.52 20.67
#